data_AF-A0A1P6C5V9-F1
#
_entry.id   AF-A0A1P6C5V9-F1
#
_cell.length_a   1.000
_cell.length_b   1.000
_cell.length_c   1.000
_cell.angle_alpha   90.00
_cell.angle_beta   90.00
_cell.angle_gamma   90.00
#
_symmetry.space_group_name_H-M   'P 1'
#
loop_
_entity.id
_entity.type
_entity.pdbx_description
1 polymer ?
#
loop_
_entity_poly.entity_id
_entity_poly.type
_entity_poly.pdbx_seq_one_letter_code
_entity_poly.pdbx_strand_id
1 'polypeptide(L)'
;MKHWLELYIIVAVCTAFGWCQSCSLPSSLSSYMQCIKDTVSSSYGTLEKEIREHNRLAIKSCFAQTIAEGNRDNRCVLALSDLDNKAWDRNGPLRDCSICRTFANGAIKAMLSTSAEEQKCIRSEVSRAVTMEVEYCLRGKINNFGGIPEFPDLEEGSYAFKDEIINSISDHILIYSRLAFCNERKPERAETTRRCLKNPFDGYLAKHCNILKDCRSQVSEACQAQTMQLMKATCECIENTRSELKKRLASIAQAIRNVIDSNDRGAASIGGGSKVDQCVSSIKALVRTPVNDWIEVIDKALEKCLKKKPAGQNLGLDSLINVGCRKVIADTTGTAHIQLKIGFDFINNLMDAMVDRSGRFCGGVHCG
;
A
#
# COMPACT_ATOMS: atom_id res chain seq x y z
N MET A 1 2.56 58.40 17.55
CA MET A 1 1.13 58.05 17.73
C MET A 1 0.49 57.39 16.52
N LYS A 2 0.79 57.78 15.27
CA LYS A 2 0.20 57.17 14.05
C LYS A 2 0.40 55.64 13.94
N HIS A 3 1.59 55.12 14.24
CA HIS A 3 1.87 53.68 14.20
C HIS A 3 1.14 52.84 15.27
N TRP A 4 0.77 53.44 16.41
CA TRP A 4 0.01 52.72 17.45
C TRP A 4 -1.45 52.52 17.04
N LEU A 5 -2.02 53.46 16.29
CA LEU A 5 -3.38 53.37 15.75
C LEU A 5 -3.48 52.33 14.62
N GLU A 6 -2.47 52.24 13.75
CA GLU A 6 -2.42 51.22 12.69
C GLU A 6 -2.34 49.79 13.29
N LEU A 7 -1.54 49.60 14.34
CA LEU A 7 -1.44 48.31 15.02
C LEU A 7 -2.76 47.92 15.71
N TYR A 8 -3.44 48.88 16.35
CA TYR A 8 -4.73 48.65 17.01
C TYR A 8 -5.84 48.31 16.02
N ILE A 9 -5.87 48.94 14.85
CA ILE A 9 -6.85 48.63 13.81
C ILE A 9 -6.64 47.21 13.27
N ILE A 10 -5.39 46.78 13.04
CA ILE A 10 -5.11 45.41 12.58
C ILE A 10 -5.54 44.38 13.63
N VAL A 11 -5.22 44.59 14.91
CA VAL A 11 -5.59 43.66 16.00
C VAL A 11 -7.11 43.65 16.23
N ALA A 12 -7.78 44.81 16.17
CA ALA A 12 -9.23 44.90 16.35
C ALA A 12 -10.01 44.31 15.17
N VAL A 13 -9.50 44.43 13.94
CA VAL A 13 -10.09 43.75 12.77
C VAL A 13 -9.90 42.23 12.89
N CYS A 14 -8.77 41.75 13.43
CA CYS A 14 -8.56 40.34 13.69
C CYS A 14 -9.50 39.74 14.76
N THR A 15 -9.88 40.51 15.79
CA THR A 15 -10.78 40.03 16.85
C THR A 15 -12.26 40.20 16.51
N ALA A 16 -12.66 41.28 15.83
CA ALA A 16 -14.05 41.56 15.52
C ALA A 16 -14.62 40.68 14.40
N PHE A 17 -13.78 40.21 13.46
CA PHE A 17 -14.22 39.35 12.36
C PHE A 17 -14.03 37.86 12.62
N GLY A 18 -13.62 37.44 13.83
CA GLY A 18 -13.53 36.01 14.18
C GLY A 18 -12.48 35.20 13.42
N TRP A 19 -11.59 35.85 12.65
CA TRP A 19 -10.55 35.19 11.84
C TRP A 19 -9.34 34.70 12.64
N CYS A 20 -9.33 34.87 13.96
CA CYS A 20 -8.27 34.34 14.84
C CYS A 20 -8.72 33.20 15.75
N GLN A 21 -9.69 32.38 15.37
CA GLN A 21 -9.63 30.98 15.80
C GLN A 21 -8.44 30.35 15.05
N SER A 22 -7.28 30.30 15.70
CA SER A 22 -6.11 29.61 15.17
C SER A 22 -6.49 28.15 14.92
N CYS A 23 -6.69 27.79 13.66
CA CYS A 23 -6.93 26.41 13.28
C CYS A 23 -5.63 25.61 13.47
N SER A 24 -5.58 24.76 14.50
CA SER A 24 -4.51 23.76 14.59
C SER A 24 -4.78 22.65 13.57
N LEU A 25 -4.19 22.76 12.38
CA LEU A 25 -4.39 21.79 11.29
C LEU A 25 -4.07 20.34 11.70
N PRO A 26 -2.96 20.05 12.40
CA PRO A 26 -2.68 18.69 12.85
C PRO A 26 -3.75 18.15 13.80
N SER A 27 -4.25 18.98 14.72
CA SER A 27 -5.31 18.59 15.65
C SER A 27 -6.64 18.37 14.93
N SER A 28 -7.02 19.27 14.03
CA SER A 28 -8.26 19.15 13.24
C SER A 28 -8.23 17.89 12.35
N LEU A 29 -7.10 17.61 11.71
CA LEU A 29 -6.91 16.40 10.92
C LEU A 29 -6.94 15.14 11.80
N SER A 30 -6.34 15.19 12.99
CA SER A 30 -6.38 14.10 13.97
C SER A 30 -7.81 13.77 14.40
N SER A 31 -8.61 14.78 14.77
CA SER A 31 -10.02 14.60 15.13
C SER A 31 -10.85 14.04 13.96
N TYR A 32 -10.60 14.50 12.74
CA TYR A 32 -11.25 13.97 11.53
C TYR A 32 -10.93 12.47 11.32
N MET A 33 -9.64 12.11 11.38
CA MET A 33 -9.22 10.71 11.22
C MET A 33 -9.70 9.82 12.37
N GLN A 34 -9.80 10.36 13.58
CA GLN A 34 -10.34 9.64 14.73
C GLN A 34 -11.85 9.36 14.56
N CYS A 35 -12.63 10.31 14.06
CA CYS A 35 -14.04 10.06 13.70
C CYS A 35 -14.17 8.93 12.68
N ILE A 36 -13.31 8.92 11.64
CA ILE A 36 -13.30 7.86 10.63
C ILE A 36 -12.97 6.52 11.28
N LYS A 37 -11.92 6.48 12.12
CA LYS A 37 -11.51 5.28 12.85
C LYS A 37 -12.67 4.69 13.65
N ASP A 38 -13.33 5.51 14.45
CA ASP A 38 -14.40 5.04 15.34
C ASP A 38 -15.61 4.54 14.55
N THR A 39 -15.98 5.26 13.50
CA THR A 39 -17.10 4.89 12.62
C THR A 39 -16.79 3.62 11.83
N VAL A 40 -15.60 3.51 11.24
CA VAL A 40 -15.14 2.31 10.52
C VAL A 40 -15.06 1.11 11.45
N SER A 41 -14.53 1.28 12.66
CA SER A 41 -14.41 0.19 13.64
C SER A 41 -15.78 -0.33 14.07
N SER A 42 -16.75 0.57 14.30
CA SER A 42 -18.12 0.17 14.67
C SER A 42 -18.88 -0.55 13.54
N SER A 43 -18.57 -0.23 12.29
CA SER A 43 -19.28 -0.73 11.09
C SER A 43 -18.43 -1.66 10.23
N TYR A 44 -17.36 -2.22 10.79
CA TYR A 44 -16.27 -2.84 10.03
C TYR A 44 -16.76 -3.95 9.10
N GLY A 45 -17.55 -4.90 9.60
CA GLY A 45 -18.07 -6.01 8.79
C GLY A 45 -18.93 -5.56 7.61
N THR A 46 -19.74 -4.50 7.79
CA THR A 46 -20.56 -3.93 6.72
C THR A 46 -19.72 -3.27 5.65
N LEU A 47 -18.65 -2.56 6.03
CA LEU A 47 -17.74 -1.90 5.10
C LEU A 47 -16.84 -2.88 4.37
N GLU A 48 -16.31 -3.89 5.07
CA GLU A 48 -15.50 -4.94 4.44
C GLU A 48 -16.34 -5.73 3.41
N LYS A 49 -17.60 -5.99 3.73
CA LYS A 49 -18.55 -6.60 2.79
C LYS A 49 -18.79 -5.71 1.56
N GLU A 50 -19.04 -4.42 1.76
CA GLU A 50 -19.20 -3.46 0.65
C GLU A 50 -17.96 -3.47 -0.25
N ILE A 51 -16.76 -3.35 0.33
CA ILE A 51 -15.50 -3.34 -0.42
C ILE A 51 -15.36 -4.61 -1.26
N ARG A 52 -15.62 -5.77 -0.68
CA ARG A 52 -15.53 -7.05 -1.40
C ARG A 52 -16.54 -7.14 -2.55
N GLU A 53 -17.81 -6.84 -2.28
CA GLU A 53 -18.88 -6.89 -3.28
C GLU A 53 -18.61 -5.90 -4.42
N HIS A 54 -18.22 -4.67 -4.08
CA HIS A 54 -17.92 -3.63 -5.04
C HIS A 54 -16.65 -3.90 -5.84
N ASN A 55 -15.60 -4.48 -5.25
CA ASN A 55 -14.42 -4.92 -5.99
C ASN A 55 -14.76 -5.99 -7.04
N ARG A 56 -15.63 -6.95 -6.71
CA ARG A 56 -16.11 -7.95 -7.70
C ARG A 56 -16.95 -7.30 -8.79
N LEU A 57 -17.85 -6.37 -8.45
CA LEU A 57 -18.60 -5.60 -9.45
C LEU A 57 -17.69 -4.74 -10.34
N ALA A 58 -16.64 -4.16 -9.77
CA ALA A 58 -15.65 -3.39 -10.51
C ALA A 58 -14.88 -4.27 -11.49
N ILE A 59 -14.55 -5.51 -11.12
CA ILE A 59 -13.95 -6.47 -12.05
C ILE A 59 -14.87 -6.75 -13.22
N LYS A 60 -16.14 -7.05 -12.95
CA LYS A 60 -17.15 -7.27 -14.00
C LYS A 60 -17.29 -6.05 -14.94
N SER A 61 -17.13 -4.84 -14.39
CA SER A 61 -17.36 -3.59 -15.11
C SER A 61 -16.12 -3.07 -15.83
N CYS A 62 -14.90 -3.37 -15.36
CA CYS A 62 -13.65 -2.78 -15.86
C CYS A 62 -12.69 -3.77 -16.52
N PHE A 63 -12.80 -5.06 -16.22
CA PHE A 63 -12.02 -6.11 -16.85
C PHE A 63 -12.87 -6.89 -17.83
N ALA A 64 -12.24 -7.31 -18.93
CA ALA A 64 -12.81 -8.31 -19.80
C ALA A 64 -12.76 -9.69 -19.14
N GLN A 65 -13.80 -10.49 -19.32
CA GLN A 65 -13.89 -11.84 -18.79
C GLN A 65 -13.14 -12.85 -19.67
N THR A 66 -12.88 -12.50 -20.94
CA THR A 66 -12.14 -13.35 -21.89
C THR A 66 -11.12 -12.55 -22.71
N ILE A 67 -10.16 -13.25 -23.33
CA ILE A 67 -9.17 -12.63 -24.24
C ILE A 67 -9.86 -11.98 -25.46
N ALA A 68 -10.89 -12.63 -26.01
CA ALA A 68 -11.63 -12.11 -27.15
C ALA A 68 -12.32 -10.78 -26.80
N GLU A 69 -12.99 -10.72 -25.66
CA GLU A 69 -13.59 -9.50 -25.12
C GLU A 69 -12.53 -8.43 -24.82
N GLY A 70 -11.40 -8.80 -24.22
CA GLY A 70 -10.32 -7.85 -23.92
C GLY A 70 -9.68 -7.24 -25.16
N ASN A 71 -9.67 -7.97 -26.28
CA ASN A 71 -9.23 -7.45 -27.57
C ASN A 71 -10.26 -6.54 -28.23
N ARG A 72 -11.56 -6.85 -28.08
CA ARG A 72 -12.65 -6.04 -28.61
C ARG A 72 -12.83 -4.73 -27.83
N ASP A 73 -12.81 -4.79 -26.51
CA ASP A 73 -13.19 -3.68 -25.63
C ASP A 73 -11.96 -2.91 -25.09
N ASN A 74 -10.76 -3.31 -25.52
CA ASN A 74 -9.46 -2.77 -25.08
C ASN A 74 -9.31 -2.72 -23.55
N ARG A 75 -9.60 -3.84 -22.88
CA ARG A 75 -9.50 -4.01 -21.42
C ARG A 75 -8.59 -5.17 -21.05
N CYS A 76 -7.93 -5.06 -19.90
CA CYS A 76 -7.20 -6.19 -19.32
C CYS A 76 -8.18 -7.32 -18.98
N VAL A 77 -7.67 -8.55 -18.93
CA VAL A 77 -8.48 -9.75 -18.71
C VAL A 77 -8.34 -10.22 -17.26
N LEU A 78 -9.47 -10.35 -16.58
CA LEU A 78 -9.61 -10.95 -15.25
C LEU A 78 -11.05 -11.44 -15.13
N ALA A 79 -11.22 -12.76 -15.10
CA ALA A 79 -12.54 -13.36 -14.95
C ALA A 79 -12.96 -13.34 -13.48
N LEU A 80 -14.26 -13.19 -13.20
CA LEU A 80 -14.77 -13.29 -11.83
C LEU A 80 -14.45 -14.63 -11.17
N SER A 81 -14.41 -15.72 -11.94
CA SER A 81 -14.04 -17.06 -11.46
C SER A 81 -12.57 -17.16 -11.02
N ASP A 82 -11.70 -16.26 -11.48
CA ASP A 82 -10.31 -16.24 -11.02
C ASP A 82 -10.23 -15.89 -9.52
N LEU A 83 -11.21 -15.13 -9.00
CA LEU A 83 -11.29 -14.72 -7.59
C LEU A 83 -11.86 -15.81 -6.67
N ASP A 84 -12.32 -16.93 -7.24
CA ASP A 84 -12.73 -18.08 -6.42
C ASP A 84 -11.51 -18.83 -5.85
N ASN A 85 -10.33 -18.57 -6.41
CA ASN A 85 -9.04 -19.06 -5.91
C ASN A 85 -8.28 -17.94 -5.17
N LYS A 86 -7.38 -18.31 -4.26
CA LYS A 86 -6.46 -17.35 -3.63
C LYS A 86 -5.35 -16.94 -4.58
N ALA A 87 -4.85 -15.71 -4.38
CA ALA A 87 -3.69 -15.20 -5.10
C ALA A 87 -2.44 -16.09 -4.96
N TRP A 88 -2.32 -16.80 -3.84
CA TRP A 88 -1.22 -17.73 -3.57
C TRP A 88 -1.52 -19.20 -3.91
N ASP A 89 -2.72 -19.51 -4.41
CA ASP A 89 -3.07 -20.86 -4.85
C ASP A 89 -2.37 -21.24 -6.16
N ARG A 90 -2.48 -22.52 -6.51
CA ARG A 90 -1.86 -23.09 -7.72
C ARG A 90 -2.31 -22.44 -9.02
N ASN A 91 -3.48 -21.80 -9.04
CA ASN A 91 -4.03 -21.11 -10.22
C ASN A 91 -3.81 -19.58 -10.17
N GLY A 92 -3.27 -19.06 -9.07
CA GLY A 92 -3.03 -17.63 -8.87
C GLY A 92 -1.78 -17.11 -9.60
N PRO A 93 -1.40 -15.83 -9.37
CA PRO A 93 -0.17 -15.22 -9.87
C PRO A 93 1.11 -16.02 -9.56
N LEU A 94 1.09 -16.83 -8.50
CA LEU A 94 2.23 -17.65 -8.07
C LEU A 94 2.27 -19.06 -8.71
N ARG A 95 1.42 -19.36 -9.70
CA ARG A 95 1.32 -20.70 -10.33
C ARG A 95 2.66 -21.26 -10.87
N ASP A 96 3.53 -20.39 -11.35
CA ASP A 96 4.81 -20.77 -11.96
C ASP A 96 5.99 -20.63 -10.97
N CYS A 97 5.71 -20.28 -9.70
CA CYS A 97 6.73 -20.11 -8.66
C CYS A 97 6.37 -20.90 -7.39
N SER A 98 6.80 -22.16 -7.33
CA SER A 98 6.55 -23.04 -6.18
C SER A 98 7.09 -22.49 -4.85
N ILE A 99 8.28 -21.91 -4.87
CA ILE A 99 8.89 -21.30 -3.69
C ILE A 99 8.11 -20.08 -3.19
N CYS A 100 7.61 -19.25 -4.11
CA CYS A 100 6.78 -18.09 -3.79
C CYS A 100 5.49 -18.55 -3.12
N ARG A 101 4.86 -19.63 -3.61
CA ARG A 101 3.66 -20.20 -2.97
C ARG A 101 3.93 -20.70 -1.57
N THR A 102 5.03 -21.43 -1.35
CA THR A 102 5.39 -21.91 0.00
C THR A 102 5.57 -20.74 0.96
N PHE A 103 6.28 -19.69 0.52
CA PHE A 103 6.46 -18.48 1.32
C PHE A 103 5.14 -17.76 1.58
N ALA A 104 4.33 -17.53 0.55
CA ALA A 104 3.03 -16.87 0.68
C ALA A 104 2.09 -17.63 1.62
N ASN A 105 2.01 -18.97 1.49
CA ASN A 105 1.25 -19.81 2.42
C ASN A 105 1.78 -19.71 3.85
N GLY A 106 3.12 -19.65 4.02
CA GLY A 106 3.74 -19.42 5.32
C GLY A 106 3.36 -18.06 5.92
N ALA A 107 3.46 -16.99 5.15
CA ALA A 107 3.11 -15.63 5.56
C ALA A 107 1.62 -15.50 5.93
N ILE A 108 0.72 -16.05 5.10
CA ILE A 108 -0.72 -16.04 5.37
C ILE A 108 -1.07 -16.88 6.60
N LYS A 109 -0.46 -18.07 6.75
CA LYS A 109 -0.64 -18.89 7.95
C LYS A 109 -0.13 -18.17 9.21
N ALA A 110 1.01 -17.50 9.11
CA ALA A 110 1.56 -16.68 10.19
C ALA A 110 0.54 -15.58 10.55
N MET A 111 0.12 -14.75 9.59
CA MET A 111 -0.89 -13.71 9.77
C MET A 111 -2.18 -14.23 10.44
N LEU A 112 -2.70 -15.37 9.99
CA LEU A 112 -3.88 -16.01 10.56
C LEU A 112 -3.70 -16.41 12.03
N SER A 113 -2.52 -16.95 12.35
CA SER A 113 -2.16 -17.43 13.69
C SER A 113 -1.71 -16.33 14.67
N THR A 114 -1.34 -15.15 14.15
CA THR A 114 -0.96 -13.98 14.94
C THR A 114 -2.12 -13.47 15.79
N SER A 115 -1.85 -13.16 17.07
CA SER A 115 -2.88 -12.64 17.99
C SER A 115 -3.34 -11.24 17.58
N ALA A 116 -4.49 -10.78 18.12
CA ALA A 116 -5.01 -9.45 17.83
C ALA A 116 -4.01 -8.35 18.17
N GLU A 117 -3.34 -8.48 19.33
CA GLU A 117 -2.36 -7.54 19.84
C GLU A 117 -1.09 -7.51 18.98
N GLU A 118 -0.62 -8.68 18.54
CA GLU A 118 0.53 -8.78 17.65
C GLU A 118 0.22 -8.21 16.25
N GLN A 119 -0.98 -8.45 15.71
CA GLN A 119 -1.41 -7.85 14.44
C GLN A 119 -1.51 -6.33 14.55
N LYS A 120 -2.10 -5.82 15.63
CA LYS A 120 -2.18 -4.38 15.93
C LYS A 120 -0.79 -3.76 16.00
N CYS A 121 0.15 -4.42 16.70
CA CYS A 121 1.54 -3.99 16.77
C CYS A 121 2.17 -3.87 15.37
N ILE A 122 2.04 -4.90 14.52
CA ILE A 122 2.59 -4.87 13.15
C ILE A 122 2.00 -3.71 12.35
N ARG A 123 0.68 -3.51 12.41
CA ARG A 123 0.01 -2.39 11.71
C ARG A 123 0.50 -1.05 12.23
N SER A 124 0.69 -0.87 13.53
CA SER A 124 1.23 0.37 14.09
C SER A 124 2.64 0.69 13.62
N GLU A 125 3.53 -0.32 13.52
CA GLU A 125 4.88 -0.10 12.99
C GLU A 125 4.84 0.28 11.49
N VAL A 126 3.98 -0.37 10.70
CA VAL A 126 3.80 -0.05 9.27
C VAL A 126 3.19 1.36 9.09
N SER A 127 2.13 1.69 9.83
CA SER A 127 1.49 3.01 9.78
C SER A 127 2.46 4.14 10.13
N ARG A 128 3.37 3.92 11.09
CA ARG A 128 4.42 4.89 11.43
C ARG A 128 5.40 5.10 10.28
N ALA A 129 5.85 4.01 9.66
CA ALA A 129 6.73 4.11 8.49
C ALA A 129 6.06 4.84 7.31
N VAL A 130 4.77 4.56 7.06
CA VAL A 130 3.97 5.30 6.06
C VAL A 130 3.85 6.78 6.43
N THR A 131 3.61 7.10 7.70
CA THR A 131 3.53 8.49 8.18
C THR A 131 4.83 9.24 7.87
N MET A 132 5.99 8.63 8.08
CA MET A 132 7.29 9.23 7.74
C MET A 132 7.46 9.51 6.25
N GLU A 133 7.04 8.60 5.37
CA GLU A 133 7.06 8.84 3.90
C GLU A 133 6.16 10.01 3.52
N VAL A 134 4.98 10.08 4.11
CA VAL A 134 4.01 11.14 3.84
C VAL A 134 4.55 12.48 4.33
N GLU A 135 5.10 12.57 5.54
CA GLU A 135 5.73 13.79 6.04
C GLU A 135 6.85 14.28 5.13
N TYR A 136 7.71 13.36 4.68
CA TYR A 136 8.79 13.69 3.75
C TYR A 136 8.25 14.27 2.44
N CYS A 137 7.21 13.66 1.88
CA CYS A 137 6.53 14.15 0.68
C CYS A 137 5.86 15.52 0.90
N LEU A 138 5.17 15.72 2.03
CA LEU A 138 4.45 16.95 2.34
C LEU A 138 5.37 18.15 2.57
N ARG A 139 6.57 17.95 3.15
CA ARG A 139 7.59 19.01 3.30
C ARG A 139 7.98 19.64 1.96
N GLY A 140 7.92 18.89 0.86
CA GLY A 140 8.17 19.40 -0.49
C GLY A 140 6.97 20.09 -1.14
N LYS A 141 5.75 19.92 -0.61
CA LYS A 141 4.50 20.43 -1.19
C LYS A 141 3.89 21.62 -0.44
N ILE A 142 4.08 21.70 0.88
CA ILE A 142 3.42 22.68 1.75
C ILE A 142 4.48 23.59 2.38
N ASN A 143 4.41 24.88 2.09
CA ASN A 143 5.26 25.89 2.73
C ASN A 143 4.96 25.95 4.24
N ASN A 144 6.00 26.02 5.07
CA ASN A 144 5.88 26.03 6.54
C ASN A 144 5.12 24.81 7.09
N PHE A 145 5.30 23.64 6.48
CA PHE A 145 4.67 22.39 6.93
C PHE A 145 4.99 22.08 8.40
N GLY A 146 3.95 22.08 9.25
CA GLY A 146 4.06 21.85 10.70
C GLY A 146 3.96 20.39 11.15
N GLY A 147 3.86 19.44 10.21
CA GLY A 147 3.67 18.01 10.51
C GLY A 147 2.25 17.51 10.27
N ILE A 148 2.08 16.19 10.39
CA ILE A 148 0.78 15.51 10.41
C ILE A 148 0.68 14.62 11.65
N PRO A 149 -0.52 14.35 12.17
CA PRO A 149 -0.69 13.34 13.20
C PRO A 149 -0.37 11.93 12.65
N GLU A 150 -0.01 11.01 13.56
CA GLU A 150 0.13 9.59 13.23
C GLU A 150 -1.19 9.02 12.72
N PHE A 151 -1.13 8.15 11.72
CA PHE A 151 -2.33 7.52 11.19
C PHE A 151 -2.96 6.55 12.21
N PRO A 152 -4.26 6.68 12.50
CA PRO A 152 -4.95 5.73 13.37
C PRO A 152 -4.97 4.33 12.75
N ASP A 153 -5.05 3.31 13.60
CA ASP A 153 -5.34 1.94 13.16
C ASP A 153 -6.81 1.81 12.75
N LEU A 154 -7.08 1.96 11.44
CA LEU A 154 -8.41 1.77 10.85
C LEU A 154 -8.85 0.29 10.81
N GLU A 155 -7.96 -0.62 11.19
CA GLU A 155 -8.18 -2.06 11.19
C GLU A 155 -8.32 -2.62 12.62
N GLU A 156 -8.64 -1.79 13.61
CA GLU A 156 -8.81 -2.24 15.00
C GLU A 156 -9.97 -3.25 15.14
N GLY A 157 -11.09 -3.02 14.43
CA GLY A 157 -12.23 -3.94 14.36
C GLY A 157 -12.02 -5.17 13.47
N SER A 158 -10.85 -5.32 12.84
CA SER A 158 -10.63 -6.29 11.76
C SER A 158 -10.57 -7.74 12.25
N TYR A 159 -10.22 -7.98 13.51
CA TYR A 159 -9.93 -9.33 14.00
C TYR A 159 -11.13 -10.28 13.92
N ALA A 160 -12.36 -9.77 14.06
CA ALA A 160 -13.57 -10.58 13.92
C ALA A 160 -13.89 -10.97 12.47
N PHE A 161 -13.21 -10.38 11.49
CA PHE A 161 -13.48 -10.52 10.05
C PHE A 161 -12.23 -11.00 9.28
N LYS A 162 -11.37 -11.80 9.95
CA LYS A 162 -10.08 -12.26 9.39
C LYS A 162 -10.23 -12.91 8.02
N ASP A 163 -11.23 -13.76 7.84
CA ASP A 163 -11.43 -14.49 6.58
C ASP A 163 -11.85 -13.55 5.45
N GLU A 164 -12.74 -12.59 5.72
CA GLU A 164 -13.12 -11.54 4.78
C GLU A 164 -11.92 -10.69 4.36
N ILE A 165 -11.08 -10.30 5.31
CA ILE A 165 -9.88 -9.51 5.05
C ILE A 165 -8.91 -10.28 4.16
N ILE A 166 -8.71 -11.57 4.41
CA ILE A 166 -7.86 -12.43 3.59
C ILE A 166 -8.43 -12.58 2.17
N ASN A 167 -9.75 -12.67 2.03
CA ASN A 167 -10.41 -12.64 0.73
C ASN A 167 -10.10 -11.31 0.01
N SER A 168 -10.31 -10.17 0.66
CA SER A 168 -10.09 -8.84 0.08
C SER A 168 -8.64 -8.59 -0.29
N ILE A 169 -7.68 -8.99 0.55
CA ILE A 169 -6.25 -8.92 0.24
C ILE A 169 -5.91 -9.79 -0.98
N SER A 170 -6.45 -11.00 -1.05
CA SER A 170 -6.27 -11.89 -2.19
C SER A 170 -6.83 -11.26 -3.48
N ASP A 171 -8.04 -10.72 -3.44
CA ASP A 171 -8.69 -10.04 -4.58
C ASP A 171 -7.84 -8.84 -5.05
N HIS A 172 -7.34 -8.03 -4.11
CA HIS A 172 -6.43 -6.92 -4.40
C HIS A 172 -5.18 -7.40 -5.14
N ILE A 173 -4.51 -8.44 -4.61
CA ILE A 173 -3.31 -9.00 -5.24
C ILE A 173 -3.62 -9.52 -6.65
N LEU A 174 -4.75 -10.19 -6.85
CA LEU A 174 -5.17 -10.68 -8.18
C LEU A 174 -5.37 -9.54 -9.18
N ILE A 175 -6.11 -8.49 -8.78
CA ILE A 175 -6.37 -7.31 -9.61
C ILE A 175 -5.06 -6.65 -10.05
N TYR A 176 -4.19 -6.33 -9.09
CA TYR A 176 -2.96 -5.60 -9.39
C TYR A 176 -1.90 -6.47 -10.08
N SER A 177 -1.85 -7.77 -9.80
CA SER A 177 -1.02 -8.70 -10.57
C SER A 177 -1.45 -8.77 -12.04
N ARG A 178 -2.76 -8.78 -12.31
CA ARG A 178 -3.28 -8.77 -13.69
C ARG A 178 -3.03 -7.44 -14.39
N LEU A 179 -3.18 -6.32 -13.69
CA LEU A 179 -2.80 -5.00 -14.22
C LEU A 179 -1.32 -4.93 -14.57
N ALA A 180 -0.43 -5.43 -13.70
CA ALA A 180 1.01 -5.46 -13.97
C ALA A 180 1.33 -6.31 -15.20
N PHE A 181 0.80 -7.54 -15.26
CA PHE A 181 0.96 -8.44 -16.40
C PHE A 181 0.43 -7.85 -17.72
N CYS A 182 -0.70 -7.16 -17.65
CA CYS A 182 -1.30 -6.46 -18.78
C CYS A 182 -0.43 -5.28 -19.22
N ASN A 183 0.09 -4.49 -18.28
CA ASN A 183 0.91 -3.31 -18.53
C ASN A 183 2.20 -3.63 -19.27
N GLU A 184 2.83 -4.77 -18.96
CA GLU A 184 4.05 -5.23 -19.64
C GLU A 184 3.82 -5.52 -21.13
N ARG A 185 2.60 -5.90 -21.55
CA ARG A 185 2.29 -6.31 -22.92
C ARG A 185 1.49 -5.27 -23.70
N LYS A 186 0.62 -4.54 -23.01
CA LYS A 186 -0.39 -3.62 -23.54
C LYS A 186 -0.58 -2.46 -22.54
N PRO A 187 0.37 -1.50 -22.45
CA PRO A 187 0.35 -0.43 -21.45
C PRO A 187 -0.90 0.47 -21.53
N GLU A 188 -1.35 0.82 -22.74
CA GLU A 188 -2.57 1.63 -22.94
C GLU A 188 -3.84 0.92 -22.46
N ARG A 189 -3.91 -0.38 -22.67
CA ARG A 189 -5.00 -1.24 -22.18
C ARG A 189 -5.01 -1.28 -20.65
N ALA A 190 -3.83 -1.45 -20.04
CA ALA A 190 -3.69 -1.40 -18.59
C ALA A 190 -4.11 -0.05 -18.01
N GLU A 191 -3.73 1.06 -18.66
CA GLU A 191 -4.12 2.39 -18.21
C GLU A 191 -5.62 2.64 -18.34
N THR A 192 -6.23 2.16 -19.42
CA THR A 192 -7.70 2.23 -19.60
C THR A 192 -8.43 1.47 -18.49
N THR A 193 -7.99 0.25 -18.16
CA THR A 193 -8.56 -0.51 -17.05
C THR A 193 -8.32 0.18 -15.70
N ARG A 194 -7.12 0.73 -15.42
CA ARG A 194 -6.86 1.50 -14.18
C ARG A 194 -7.78 2.69 -14.03
N ARG A 195 -8.01 3.44 -15.12
CA ARG A 195 -8.91 4.60 -15.11
C ARG A 195 -10.34 4.19 -14.77
N CYS A 196 -10.82 3.07 -15.30
CA CYS A 196 -12.13 2.53 -14.95
C CYS A 196 -12.21 2.16 -13.46
N LEU A 197 -11.20 1.49 -12.91
CA LEU A 197 -11.20 1.06 -11.50
C LEU A 197 -11.24 2.21 -10.48
N LYS A 198 -10.89 3.44 -10.88
CA LYS A 198 -10.98 4.61 -10.00
C LYS A 198 -12.43 4.98 -9.64
N ASN A 199 -13.36 4.76 -10.57
CA ASN A 199 -14.80 4.95 -10.40
C ASN A 199 -15.56 4.02 -11.36
N PRO A 200 -15.69 2.73 -11.01
CA PRO A 200 -16.13 1.67 -11.93
C PRO A 200 -17.63 1.68 -12.24
N PHE A 201 -18.46 2.22 -11.34
CA PHE A 201 -19.91 2.32 -11.47
C PHE A 201 -20.47 3.34 -10.45
N ASP A 202 -21.69 3.82 -10.68
CA ASP A 202 -22.34 4.78 -9.80
C ASP A 202 -22.62 4.19 -8.41
N GLY A 203 -22.25 4.92 -7.36
CA GLY A 203 -22.36 4.44 -5.97
C GLY A 203 -21.23 3.52 -5.53
N TYR A 204 -20.13 3.47 -6.28
CA TYR A 204 -18.93 2.75 -5.85
C TYR A 204 -18.45 3.22 -4.47
N LEU A 205 -18.45 2.27 -3.53
CA LEU A 205 -18.11 2.45 -2.11
C LEU A 205 -18.93 3.54 -1.40
N ALA A 206 -20.21 3.67 -1.75
CA ALA A 206 -21.08 4.73 -1.23
C ALA A 206 -21.16 4.79 0.32
N LYS A 207 -21.22 3.65 1.04
CA LYS A 207 -21.27 3.67 2.51
C LYS A 207 -19.96 4.20 3.09
N HIS A 208 -18.83 3.75 2.53
CA HIS A 208 -17.53 4.29 2.89
C HIS A 208 -17.44 5.80 2.62
N CYS A 209 -17.87 6.28 1.45
CA CYS A 209 -17.89 7.72 1.14
C CYS A 209 -18.77 8.53 2.09
N ASN A 210 -19.92 7.99 2.49
CA ASN A 210 -20.81 8.64 3.46
C ASN A 210 -20.12 8.84 4.81
N ILE A 211 -19.35 7.85 5.30
CA ILE A 211 -18.57 8.01 6.55
C ILE A 211 -17.58 9.18 6.44
N LEU A 212 -16.85 9.28 5.32
CA LEU A 212 -15.89 10.37 5.13
C LEU A 212 -16.59 11.73 5.11
N LYS A 213 -17.73 11.82 4.42
CA LYS A 213 -18.55 13.03 4.36
C LYS A 213 -19.10 13.41 5.73
N ASP A 214 -19.63 12.45 6.48
CA ASP A 214 -20.20 12.67 7.81
C ASP A 214 -19.12 13.12 8.80
N CYS A 215 -17.94 12.49 8.79
CA CYS A 215 -16.81 12.94 9.61
C CYS A 215 -16.28 14.31 9.18
N ARG A 216 -16.31 14.65 7.89
CA ARG A 216 -15.92 15.98 7.38
C ARG A 216 -16.87 17.06 7.89
N SER A 217 -18.14 16.73 8.08
CA SER A 217 -19.15 17.66 8.64
C SER A 217 -18.91 18.00 10.11
N GLN A 218 -18.15 17.16 10.84
CA GLN A 218 -17.77 17.41 12.25
C GLN A 218 -16.53 18.31 12.38
N VAL A 219 -15.81 18.58 11.29
CA VAL A 219 -14.70 19.54 11.30
C VAL A 219 -15.29 20.95 11.37
N SER A 220 -14.78 21.77 12.29
CA SER A 220 -15.23 23.15 12.43
C SER A 220 -15.12 23.92 11.12
N GLU A 221 -16.12 24.75 10.83
CA GLU A 221 -16.22 25.51 9.57
C GLU A 221 -14.95 26.35 9.31
N ALA A 222 -14.40 26.96 10.37
CA ALA A 222 -13.15 27.74 10.30
C ALA A 222 -11.93 26.93 9.85
N CYS A 223 -11.89 25.62 10.12
CA CYS A 223 -10.78 24.74 9.77
C CYS A 223 -11.00 23.94 8.48
N GLN A 224 -12.26 23.74 8.09
CA GLN A 224 -12.65 22.67 7.17
C GLN A 224 -11.88 22.71 5.85
N ALA A 225 -11.77 23.88 5.21
CA ALA A 225 -11.08 24.01 3.92
C ALA A 225 -9.60 23.62 4.01
N GLN A 226 -8.88 24.12 5.02
CA GLN A 226 -7.46 23.85 5.20
C GLN A 226 -7.20 22.41 5.64
N THR A 227 -8.04 21.86 6.53
CA THR A 227 -7.96 20.45 6.93
C THR A 227 -8.19 19.52 5.74
N MET A 228 -9.15 19.82 4.87
CA MET A 228 -9.40 19.01 3.66
C MET A 228 -8.31 19.16 2.61
N GLN A 229 -7.68 20.34 2.50
CA GLN A 229 -6.52 20.53 1.63
C GLN A 229 -5.30 19.71 2.13
N LEU A 230 -5.01 19.75 3.43
CA LEU A 230 -3.95 18.94 4.03
C LEU A 230 -4.24 17.44 3.86
N MET A 231 -5.48 17.03 4.09
CA MET A 231 -5.94 15.66 3.89
C MET A 231 -5.75 15.18 2.44
N LYS A 232 -6.16 16.00 1.46
CA LYS A 232 -5.94 15.69 0.04
C LYS A 232 -4.45 15.56 -0.30
N ALA A 233 -3.61 16.48 0.19
CA ALA A 233 -2.17 16.43 -0.03
C ALA A 233 -1.54 15.18 0.60
N THR A 234 -1.98 14.79 1.80
CA THR A 234 -1.59 13.56 2.49
C THR A 234 -1.90 12.33 1.63
N CYS A 235 -3.13 12.24 1.10
CA CYS A 235 -3.55 11.12 0.27
C CYS A 235 -2.80 11.04 -1.07
N GLU A 236 -2.56 12.18 -1.71
CA GLU A 236 -1.70 12.22 -2.90
C GLU A 236 -0.27 11.74 -2.60
N CYS A 237 0.26 12.06 -1.42
CA CYS A 237 1.58 11.58 -1.00
C CYS A 237 1.60 10.06 -0.78
N ILE A 238 0.57 9.48 -0.16
CA ILE A 238 0.44 8.02 -0.03
C ILE A 238 0.43 7.35 -1.41
N GLU A 239 -0.40 7.84 -2.33
CA GLU A 239 -0.51 7.28 -3.69
C GLU A 239 0.77 7.42 -4.50
N ASN A 240 1.47 8.54 -4.36
CA ASN A 240 2.78 8.75 -4.99
C ASN A 240 3.81 7.76 -4.47
N THR A 241 3.91 7.58 -3.15
CA THR A 241 4.83 6.62 -2.52
C THR A 241 4.53 5.18 -2.97
N ARG A 242 3.25 4.78 -2.97
CA ARG A 242 2.82 3.46 -3.48
C ARG A 242 3.23 3.25 -4.94
N SER A 243 2.98 4.26 -5.79
CA SER A 243 3.29 4.19 -7.22
C SER A 243 4.80 4.11 -7.49
N GLU A 244 5.59 4.89 -6.74
CA GLU A 244 7.05 4.89 -6.84
C GLU A 244 7.65 3.56 -6.36
N LEU A 245 7.17 3.01 -5.24
CA LEU A 245 7.60 1.69 -4.76
C LEU A 245 7.28 0.59 -5.79
N LYS A 246 6.07 0.59 -6.37
CA LYS A 246 5.69 -0.33 -7.45
C LYS A 246 6.64 -0.22 -8.65
N LYS A 247 6.99 0.99 -9.06
CA LYS A 247 7.91 1.25 -10.19
C LYS A 247 9.34 0.74 -9.90
N ARG A 248 9.83 0.94 -8.67
CA ARG A 248 11.15 0.45 -8.24
C ARG A 248 11.21 -1.08 -8.23
N LEU A 249 10.16 -1.71 -7.69
CA LEU A 249 10.07 -3.17 -7.63
C LEU A 249 9.96 -3.83 -9.01
N ALA A 250 9.27 -3.18 -9.97
CA ALA A 250 9.26 -3.62 -11.36
C ALA A 250 10.68 -3.68 -11.99
N SER A 251 11.64 -2.92 -11.46
CA SER A 251 13.03 -2.89 -11.91
C SER A 251 13.90 -4.03 -11.32
N ILE A 252 13.42 -4.76 -10.31
CA ILE A 252 14.20 -5.82 -9.63
C ILE A 252 14.69 -6.88 -10.61
N ALA A 253 13.82 -7.36 -11.51
CA ALA A 253 14.18 -8.40 -12.46
C ALA A 253 15.33 -7.99 -13.40
N GLN A 254 15.41 -6.70 -13.72
CA GLN A 254 16.49 -6.15 -14.53
C GLN A 254 17.75 -5.97 -13.68
N ALA A 255 17.63 -5.47 -12.45
CA ALA A 255 18.76 -5.33 -11.53
C ALA A 255 19.45 -6.69 -11.26
N ILE A 256 18.67 -7.75 -11.05
CA ILE A 256 19.19 -9.11 -10.87
C ILE A 256 19.90 -9.59 -12.14
N ARG A 257 19.29 -9.42 -13.32
CA ARG A 257 19.92 -9.78 -14.60
C ARG A 257 21.25 -9.07 -14.78
N ASN A 258 21.33 -7.78 -14.49
CA ASN A 258 22.56 -7.00 -14.57
C ASN A 258 23.67 -7.56 -13.66
N VAL A 259 23.34 -8.08 -12.47
CA VAL A 259 24.31 -8.71 -11.55
C VAL A 259 24.76 -10.09 -12.04
N ILE A 260 23.89 -10.84 -12.72
CA ILE A 260 24.24 -12.12 -13.33
C ILE A 260 25.18 -11.90 -14.52
N ASP A 261 24.78 -10.98 -15.42
CA ASP A 261 25.45 -10.67 -16.68
C ASP A 261 26.74 -9.86 -16.49
N SER A 262 26.96 -9.26 -15.31
CA SER A 262 28.23 -8.59 -15.03
C SER A 262 29.38 -9.60 -15.15
N ASN A 263 30.28 -9.29 -16.08
CA ASN A 263 31.52 -10.03 -16.35
C ASN A 263 32.58 -9.84 -15.26
N ASP A 264 32.22 -9.26 -14.12
CA ASP A 264 33.06 -9.27 -12.95
C ASP A 264 33.33 -10.72 -12.58
N ARG A 265 34.55 -11.17 -12.91
CA ARG A 265 35.13 -12.45 -12.50
C ARG A 265 35.39 -12.48 -10.98
N GLY A 266 34.55 -11.83 -10.18
CA GLY A 266 34.30 -12.26 -8.83
C GLY A 266 33.69 -13.64 -8.95
N ALA A 267 34.53 -14.66 -8.76
CA ALA A 267 34.10 -16.04 -8.65
C ALA A 267 32.88 -16.13 -7.71
N ALA A 268 32.15 -17.25 -7.76
CA ALA A 268 31.15 -17.59 -6.75
C ALA A 268 31.79 -17.81 -5.35
N SER A 269 32.75 -16.98 -4.93
CA SER A 269 33.37 -16.97 -3.63
C SER A 269 32.36 -16.45 -2.61
N ILE A 270 32.06 -17.31 -1.66
CA ILE A 270 31.27 -17.00 -0.47
C ILE A 270 32.14 -16.08 0.38
N GLY A 271 32.05 -14.76 0.15
CA GLY A 271 32.78 -13.72 0.86
C GLY A 271 32.25 -12.35 0.43
N GLY A 272 32.35 -11.36 1.32
CA GLY A 272 31.82 -10.01 1.08
C GLY A 272 32.33 -9.44 -0.24
N GLY A 273 31.42 -9.33 -1.23
CA GLY A 273 31.76 -9.03 -2.62
C GLY A 273 31.31 -10.09 -3.62
N SER A 274 30.68 -11.17 -3.16
CA SER A 274 30.07 -12.21 -4.00
C SER A 274 28.96 -11.65 -4.90
N LYS A 275 28.69 -12.31 -6.04
CA LYS A 275 27.50 -11.99 -6.86
C LYS A 275 26.20 -12.02 -6.04
N VAL A 276 26.16 -12.84 -4.98
CA VAL A 276 25.02 -12.90 -4.05
C VAL A 276 24.88 -11.59 -3.29
N ASP A 277 25.97 -11.07 -2.72
CA ASP A 277 25.93 -9.81 -1.96
C ASP A 277 25.58 -8.63 -2.87
N GLN A 278 26.10 -8.62 -4.11
CA GLN A 278 25.74 -7.62 -5.11
C GLN A 278 24.26 -7.67 -5.47
N CYS A 279 23.69 -8.87 -5.63
CA CYS A 279 22.26 -9.08 -5.86
C CYS A 279 21.42 -8.59 -4.67
N VAL A 280 21.80 -8.97 -3.45
CA VAL A 280 21.11 -8.57 -2.21
C VAL A 280 21.15 -7.06 -2.05
N SER A 281 22.34 -6.45 -2.21
CA SER A 281 22.54 -5.00 -2.12
C SER A 281 21.73 -4.23 -3.18
N SER A 282 21.70 -4.73 -4.41
CA SER A 282 20.92 -4.13 -5.50
C SER A 282 19.42 -4.14 -5.20
N ILE A 283 18.89 -5.23 -4.65
CA ILE A 283 17.48 -5.32 -4.25
C ILE A 283 17.19 -4.39 -3.07
N LYS A 284 18.03 -4.38 -2.05
CA LYS A 284 17.89 -3.49 -0.88
C LYS A 284 17.87 -2.02 -1.30
N ALA A 285 18.74 -1.62 -2.21
CA ALA A 285 18.79 -0.26 -2.71
C ALA A 285 17.48 0.18 -3.42
N LEU A 286 16.78 -0.75 -4.10
CA LEU A 286 15.53 -0.45 -4.79
C LEU A 286 14.35 -0.21 -3.83
N VAL A 287 14.36 -0.80 -2.65
CA VAL A 287 13.25 -0.65 -1.67
C VAL A 287 13.55 0.36 -0.58
N ARG A 288 14.74 0.97 -0.59
CA ARG A 288 15.11 2.04 0.34
C ARG A 288 14.62 3.40 -0.16
N THR A 289 14.07 4.19 0.75
CA THR A 289 13.66 5.59 0.54
C THR A 289 14.55 6.51 1.37
N PRO A 290 14.45 7.84 1.23
CA PRO A 290 15.19 8.78 2.08
C PRO A 290 14.87 8.66 3.58
N VAL A 291 13.72 8.09 3.94
CA VAL A 291 13.25 8.02 5.34
C VAL A 291 13.10 6.60 5.87
N ASN A 292 12.95 5.58 5.01
CA ASN A 292 12.79 4.19 5.43
C ASN A 292 13.69 3.24 4.64
N ASP A 293 14.20 2.22 5.33
CA ASP A 293 14.55 0.94 4.71
C ASP A 293 13.37 -0.01 4.93
N TRP A 294 12.56 -0.27 3.90
CA TRP A 294 11.34 -1.05 4.03
C TRP A 294 11.58 -2.51 4.40
N ILE A 295 12.75 -3.09 4.07
CA ILE A 295 13.11 -4.44 4.52
C ILE A 295 13.36 -4.41 6.02
N GLU A 296 14.16 -3.44 6.48
CA GLU A 296 14.48 -3.30 7.90
C GLU A 296 13.23 -2.98 8.74
N VAL A 297 12.35 -2.11 8.25
CA VAL A 297 11.07 -1.77 8.89
C VAL A 297 10.22 -3.02 9.09
N ILE A 298 10.05 -3.84 8.05
CA ILE A 298 9.23 -5.05 8.13
C ILE A 298 9.89 -6.09 9.04
N ASP A 299 11.19 -6.32 8.91
CA ASP A 299 11.90 -7.31 9.71
C ASP A 299 11.89 -6.95 11.20
N LYS A 300 12.12 -5.67 11.53
CA LYS A 300 12.01 -5.17 12.91
C LYS A 300 10.58 -5.24 13.44
N ALA A 301 9.57 -4.92 12.63
CA ALA A 301 8.18 -5.04 13.04
C ALA A 301 7.81 -6.50 13.35
N LEU A 302 8.21 -7.43 12.48
CA LEU A 302 8.00 -8.87 12.69
C LEU A 302 8.74 -9.37 13.93
N GLU A 303 9.99 -8.92 14.16
CA GLU A 303 10.77 -9.29 15.34
C GLU A 303 10.18 -8.74 16.64
N LYS A 304 9.80 -7.47 16.65
CA LYS A 304 9.22 -6.78 17.80
C LYS A 304 7.85 -7.32 18.18
N CYS A 305 7.00 -7.58 17.18
CA CYS A 305 5.59 -7.86 17.40
C CYS A 305 5.26 -9.36 17.50
N LEU A 306 5.98 -10.25 16.81
CA LEU A 306 5.69 -11.69 16.86
C LEU A 306 6.40 -12.36 18.03
N LYS A 307 5.65 -12.68 19.09
CA LYS A 307 6.17 -13.37 20.28
C LYS A 307 6.31 -14.87 20.07
N LYS A 308 5.49 -15.46 19.19
CA LYS A 308 5.51 -16.88 18.84
C LYS A 308 5.95 -17.07 17.39
N LYS A 309 7.25 -17.01 17.12
CA LYS A 309 7.78 -17.42 15.81
C LYS A 309 7.65 -18.95 15.68
N PRO A 310 7.03 -19.49 14.60
CA PRO A 310 7.11 -20.92 14.32
C PRO A 310 8.60 -21.31 14.20
N ALA A 311 9.03 -22.32 14.94
CA ALA A 311 10.39 -22.81 14.88
C ALA A 311 10.80 -23.12 13.43
N GLY A 312 11.92 -22.55 12.96
CA GLY A 312 12.47 -22.79 11.62
C GLY A 312 11.90 -21.93 10.48
N GLN A 313 10.96 -21.01 10.72
CA GLN A 313 10.52 -20.04 9.71
C GLN A 313 11.22 -18.69 9.89
N ASN A 314 12.28 -18.44 9.10
CA ASN A 314 12.74 -17.07 8.88
C ASN A 314 11.72 -16.35 7.99
N LEU A 315 10.78 -15.63 8.61
CA LEU A 315 9.80 -14.79 7.92
C LEU A 315 10.38 -13.45 7.45
N GLY A 316 11.62 -13.14 7.82
CA GLY A 316 12.27 -11.89 7.46
C GLY A 316 12.49 -11.76 5.94
N LEU A 317 12.16 -10.60 5.41
CA LEU A 317 12.39 -10.24 4.01
C LEU A 317 13.87 -10.31 3.67
N ASP A 318 14.78 -9.95 4.59
CA ASP A 318 16.22 -10.09 4.35
C ASP A 318 16.63 -11.54 4.06
N SER A 319 16.13 -12.49 4.84
CA SER A 319 16.38 -13.92 4.62
C SER A 319 15.84 -14.39 3.27
N LEU A 320 14.64 -13.92 2.90
CA LEU A 320 14.04 -14.26 1.60
C LEU A 320 14.88 -13.74 0.44
N ILE A 321 15.37 -12.49 0.52
CA ILE A 321 16.22 -11.88 -0.51
C ILE A 321 17.52 -12.67 -0.65
N ASN A 322 18.16 -13.04 0.47
CA ASN A 322 19.37 -13.86 0.47
C ASN A 322 19.16 -15.22 -0.20
N VAL A 323 18.10 -15.96 0.17
CA VAL A 323 17.76 -17.25 -0.43
C VAL A 323 17.43 -17.09 -1.92
N GLY A 324 16.67 -16.05 -2.27
CA GLY A 324 16.32 -15.72 -3.64
C GLY A 324 17.56 -15.46 -4.51
N CYS A 325 18.46 -14.58 -4.07
CA CYS A 325 19.69 -14.27 -4.80
C CYS A 325 20.60 -15.49 -4.98
N ARG A 326 20.81 -16.31 -3.93
CA ARG A 326 21.58 -17.56 -4.02
C ARG A 326 20.99 -18.51 -5.06
N LYS A 327 19.67 -18.67 -5.06
CA LYS A 327 18.97 -19.55 -6.00
C LYS A 327 19.07 -19.04 -7.43
N VAL A 328 18.95 -17.73 -7.65
CA VAL A 328 19.05 -17.15 -8.99
C VAL A 328 20.46 -17.32 -9.57
N ILE A 329 21.49 -17.10 -8.77
CA ILE A 329 22.88 -17.22 -9.23
C ILE A 329 23.26 -18.68 -9.52
N ALA A 330 22.68 -19.63 -8.79
CA ALA A 330 22.87 -21.06 -9.03
C ALA A 330 22.00 -21.63 -10.16
N ASP A 331 21.02 -20.89 -10.65
CA ASP A 331 20.07 -21.37 -11.67
C ASP A 331 20.67 -21.28 -13.07
N THR A 332 20.99 -22.44 -13.64
CA THR A 332 21.48 -22.58 -15.02
C THR A 332 20.37 -22.59 -16.06
N THR A 333 19.09 -22.66 -15.64
CA THR A 333 17.95 -22.67 -16.57
C THR A 333 17.61 -21.28 -17.09
N GLY A 334 18.09 -20.22 -16.42
CA GLY A 334 17.78 -18.83 -16.75
C GLY A 334 16.35 -18.43 -16.39
N THR A 335 15.63 -19.19 -15.56
CA THR A 335 14.22 -18.91 -15.21
C THR A 335 14.06 -18.36 -13.79
N ALA A 336 15.06 -18.52 -12.92
CA ALA A 336 14.96 -18.13 -11.52
C ALA A 336 14.78 -16.63 -11.32
N HIS A 337 15.34 -15.78 -12.19
CA HIS A 337 15.12 -14.33 -12.12
C HIS A 337 13.63 -13.97 -12.37
N ILE A 338 12.93 -14.74 -13.21
CA ILE A 338 11.48 -14.61 -13.44
C ILE A 338 10.71 -15.04 -12.19
N GLN A 339 11.08 -16.18 -11.58
CA GLN A 339 10.46 -16.63 -10.33
C GLN A 339 10.65 -15.62 -9.20
N LEU A 340 11.85 -15.04 -9.08
CA LEU A 340 12.15 -14.04 -8.06
C LEU A 340 11.35 -12.76 -8.28
N LYS A 341 11.22 -12.30 -9.54
CA LYS A 341 10.31 -11.21 -9.91
C LYS A 341 8.87 -11.49 -9.46
N ILE A 342 8.35 -12.68 -9.77
CA ILE A 342 6.99 -13.09 -9.36
C ILE A 342 6.82 -13.03 -7.84
N GLY A 343 7.85 -13.45 -7.08
CA GLY A 343 7.85 -13.36 -5.62
C GLY A 343 7.82 -11.92 -5.10
N PHE A 344 8.63 -11.03 -5.68
CA PHE A 344 8.62 -9.61 -5.31
C PHE A 344 7.33 -8.90 -5.72
N ASP A 345 6.78 -9.21 -6.89
CA ASP A 345 5.48 -8.67 -7.34
C ASP A 345 4.38 -9.07 -6.36
N PHE A 346 4.41 -10.29 -5.83
CA PHE A 346 3.47 -10.73 -4.79
C PHE A 346 3.64 -9.94 -3.48
N ILE A 347 4.86 -9.82 -2.97
CA ILE A 347 5.14 -9.06 -1.73
C ILE A 347 4.75 -7.60 -1.89
N ASN A 348 5.05 -7.02 -3.05
CA ASN A 348 4.64 -5.67 -3.41
C ASN A 348 3.13 -5.50 -3.34
N ASN A 349 2.38 -6.39 -4.00
CA ASN A 349 0.93 -6.32 -4.00
C ASN A 349 0.33 -6.60 -2.61
N LEU A 350 0.99 -7.40 -1.78
CA LEU A 350 0.60 -7.62 -0.38
C LEU A 350 0.81 -6.36 0.47
N MET A 351 1.99 -5.73 0.38
CA MET A 351 2.27 -4.45 1.05
C MET A 351 1.33 -3.36 0.54
N ASP A 352 1.10 -3.30 -0.75
CA ASP A 352 0.17 -2.35 -1.37
C ASP A 352 -1.25 -2.56 -0.86
N ALA A 353 -1.72 -3.81 -0.71
CA ALA A 353 -3.02 -4.10 -0.10
C ALA A 353 -3.07 -3.63 1.36
N MET A 354 -2.00 -3.81 2.13
CA MET A 354 -1.93 -3.32 3.52
C MET A 354 -1.96 -1.79 3.59
N VAL A 355 -1.21 -1.10 2.72
CA VAL A 355 -1.19 0.35 2.65
C VAL A 355 -2.54 0.90 2.21
N ASP A 356 -3.18 0.29 1.20
CA ASP A 356 -4.52 0.66 0.73
C ASP A 356 -5.54 0.67 1.86
N ARG A 357 -5.49 -0.37 2.71
CA ARG A 357 -6.36 -0.50 3.90
C ARG A 357 -6.04 0.56 4.96
N SER A 358 -4.76 0.82 5.22
CA SER A 358 -4.36 1.90 6.13
C SER A 358 -4.77 3.29 5.62
N GLY A 359 -4.85 3.44 4.29
CA GLY A 359 -5.23 4.66 3.58
C GLY A 359 -6.73 4.86 3.39
N ARG A 360 -7.59 4.03 3.99
CA ARG A 360 -9.06 4.12 3.82
C ARG A 360 -9.65 5.49 4.13
N PHE A 361 -9.00 6.30 4.96
CA PHE A 361 -9.44 7.67 5.20
C PHE A 361 -9.43 8.56 3.93
N CYS A 362 -8.72 8.17 2.86
CA CYS A 362 -8.53 8.98 1.65
C CYS A 362 -9.69 9.03 0.65
N GLY A 363 -10.64 8.09 0.66
CA GLY A 363 -11.86 8.13 -0.17
C GLY A 363 -11.71 8.10 -1.70
N GLY A 364 -10.49 8.08 -2.24
CA GLY A 364 -10.25 8.09 -3.69
C GLY A 364 -10.97 9.22 -4.44
N VAL A 365 -11.06 9.11 -5.76
CA VAL A 365 -11.77 10.10 -6.60
C VAL A 365 -13.29 9.91 -6.61
N HIS A 366 -13.79 8.75 -6.16
CA HIS A 366 -15.21 8.40 -6.17
C HIS A 366 -15.98 8.97 -4.96
N CYS A 367 -15.29 9.32 -3.86
CA CYS A 367 -15.89 10.05 -2.74
C CYS A 367 -15.73 11.58 -2.83
N GLY A 368 -15.12 12.08 -3.91
CA GLY A 368 -14.76 13.50 -4.11
C GLY A 368 -15.92 14.43 -4.42
#